data_AF-A0A9J5WDR6-F1
#
_entry.id   AF-A0A9J5WDR6-F1
#
_cell.length_a   1.000
_cell.length_b   1.000
_cell.length_c   1.000
_cell.angle_alpha   90.00
_cell.angle_beta   90.00
_cell.angle_gamma   90.00
#
_symmetry.space_group_name_H-M   'P 1'
#
loop_
_entity.id
_entity.type
_entity.pdbx_description
1 polymer ?
#
loop_
_entity_poly.entity_id
_entity_poly.type
_entity_poly.pdbx_seq_one_letter_code
_entity_poly.pdbx_strand_id
1 'polypeptide(L)'
;MSGLPEVLGSLHSLKNLCLSRSNISCLPKNINKLSRVHFLNIQFCENLNELPSGELPPNLTLYRLVISNCGAVSSEQVNVFLHHFLRTCIQCDFNQRDYFIISFPGGVKILELFDYDRFVNQKEISIDLNPSWYTDKFMGFWICYGPTTVNSGLEATLVCKSDPERKYSFKYNNNNFRFNEPFICCLYIPFETLWNGEGNKEGKNPNI
;
A
#
# COMPACT_ATOMS: atom_id res chain seq x y z
N MET A 1 2.15 22.52 20.35
CA MET A 1 3.11 21.42 20.24
C MET A 1 2.41 20.14 20.63
N SER A 2 2.20 19.23 19.67
CA SER A 2 1.71 17.87 19.93
C SER A 2 2.34 16.92 18.90
N GLY A 3 3.65 17.06 18.72
CA GLY A 3 4.44 16.04 18.04
C GLY A 3 4.52 14.80 18.91
N LEU A 4 4.44 13.63 18.30
CA LEU A 4 4.76 12.36 18.94
C LEU A 4 6.20 12.41 19.49
N PRO A 5 6.45 11.96 20.72
CA PRO A 5 7.77 12.09 21.34
C PRO A 5 8.82 11.33 20.53
N GLU A 6 10.00 11.91 20.36
CA GLU A 6 11.11 11.27 19.63
C GLU A 6 11.51 9.91 20.21
N VAL A 7 11.20 9.69 21.50
CA VAL A 7 11.30 8.41 22.21
C VAL A 7 10.59 7.26 21.49
N LEU A 8 9.55 7.52 20.68
CA LEU A 8 8.95 6.46 19.86
C LEU A 8 9.97 5.80 18.95
N GLY A 9 10.93 6.56 18.42
CA GLY A 9 12.02 6.01 17.61
C GLY A 9 12.93 5.02 18.35
N SER A 10 12.91 4.98 19.69
CA SER A 10 13.64 4.00 20.50
C SER A 10 12.86 2.71 20.82
N LEU A 11 11.59 2.61 20.42
CA LEU A 11 10.76 1.43 20.67
C LEU A 11 11.02 0.32 19.64
N HIS A 12 12.20 -0.31 19.73
CA HIS A 12 12.67 -1.30 18.75
C HIS A 12 11.83 -2.59 18.66
N SER A 13 10.96 -2.87 19.63
CA SER A 13 10.07 -4.04 19.63
C SER A 13 8.64 -3.71 19.19
N LEU A 14 8.33 -2.44 18.89
CA LEU A 14 6.97 -2.02 18.54
C LEU A 14 6.57 -2.58 17.17
N LYS A 15 5.48 -3.35 17.14
CA LYS A 15 4.91 -3.93 15.91
C LYS A 15 3.66 -3.21 15.43
N ASN A 16 2.85 -2.69 16.35
CA ASN A 16 1.58 -2.04 16.03
C ASN A 16 1.58 -0.65 16.66
N LEU A 17 1.47 0.38 15.83
CA LEU A 17 1.36 1.76 16.29
C LEU A 17 0.00 2.32 15.86
N CYS A 18 -0.90 2.49 16.83
CA CYS A 18 -2.19 3.13 16.62
C CYS A 18 -2.15 4.55 17.14
N LEU A 19 -2.29 5.51 16.24
CA LEU A 19 -2.37 6.95 16.50
C LEU A 19 -3.78 7.49 16.22
N SER A 20 -4.76 6.60 16.00
CA SER A 20 -6.13 7.00 15.67
C SER A 20 -6.68 8.01 16.69
N ARG A 21 -7.33 9.07 16.20
CA ARG A 21 -7.91 10.16 17.01
C ARG A 21 -6.89 10.92 17.87
N SER A 22 -5.61 10.82 17.56
CA SER A 22 -4.58 11.58 18.26
C SER A 22 -4.55 13.01 17.76
N ASN A 23 -4.28 13.95 18.67
CA ASN A 23 -4.17 15.37 18.35
C ASN A 23 -2.79 15.74 17.78
N ILE A 24 -2.25 14.92 16.87
CA ILE A 24 -0.90 15.12 16.31
C ILE A 24 -0.96 16.09 15.13
N SER A 25 0.02 16.99 15.04
CA SER A 25 0.16 17.88 13.87
C SER A 25 1.03 17.26 12.77
N CYS A 26 2.01 16.45 13.15
CA CYS A 26 2.91 15.76 12.23
C CYS A 26 3.37 14.42 12.81
N LEU A 27 3.81 13.51 11.95
CA LEU A 27 4.58 12.35 12.37
C LEU A 27 6.01 12.78 12.76
N PRO A 28 6.65 12.12 13.75
CA PRO A 28 7.99 12.49 14.17
C PRO A 28 8.99 12.14 13.07
N LYS A 29 10.02 12.97 12.87
CA LYS A 29 11.09 12.72 11.86
C LYS A 29 11.77 11.36 12.04
N ASN A 30 11.82 10.87 13.27
CA ASN A 30 12.39 9.58 13.65
C ASN A 30 11.40 8.40 13.49
N ILE A 31 10.25 8.56 12.83
CA ILE A 31 9.33 7.45 12.52
C ILE A 31 10.05 6.33 11.75
N ASN A 32 11.12 6.69 11.02
CA ASN A 32 11.99 5.73 10.37
C ASN A 32 12.78 4.84 11.33
N LYS A 33 12.98 5.21 12.59
CA LYS A 33 13.66 4.33 13.57
C LYS A 33 12.78 3.16 14.02
N LEU A 34 11.48 3.19 13.72
CA LEU A 34 10.51 2.13 14.00
C LEU A 34 10.64 0.93 13.02
N SER A 35 11.82 0.31 12.98
CA SER A 35 12.18 -0.76 12.05
C SER A 35 11.38 -2.05 12.18
N ARG A 36 10.57 -2.23 13.24
CA ARG A 36 9.74 -3.42 13.46
C ARG A 36 8.24 -3.16 13.39
N VAL A 37 7.82 -1.93 13.06
CA VAL A 37 6.40 -1.63 12.93
C VAL A 37 5.86 -2.28 11.67
N HIS A 38 4.79 -3.04 11.86
CA HIS A 38 4.05 -3.80 10.86
C HIS A 38 2.73 -3.12 10.49
N PHE A 39 2.12 -2.44 11.46
CA PHE A 39 0.87 -1.72 11.30
C PHE A 39 0.96 -0.30 11.87
N LEU A 40 0.60 0.68 11.05
CA LEU A 40 0.51 2.09 11.44
C LEU A 40 -0.88 2.63 11.09
N ASN A 41 -1.64 3.03 12.12
CA ASN A 41 -2.97 3.61 11.97
C ASN A 41 -2.94 5.09 12.39
N ILE A 42 -3.31 5.98 11.47
CA ILE A 42 -3.35 7.43 11.65
C ILE A 42 -4.74 7.94 11.27
N GLN A 43 -5.80 7.23 11.66
CA GLN A 43 -7.16 7.67 11.33
C GLN A 43 -7.61 8.82 12.23
N PHE A 44 -8.47 9.71 11.74
CA PHE A 44 -9.11 10.76 12.55
C PHE A 44 -8.13 11.71 13.28
N CYS A 45 -6.94 11.92 12.72
CA CYS A 45 -5.97 12.88 13.25
C CYS A 45 -6.21 14.26 12.63
N GLU A 46 -7.24 14.97 13.10
CA GLU A 46 -7.78 16.19 12.46
C GLU A 46 -6.79 17.35 12.37
N ASN A 47 -5.78 17.39 13.24
CA ASN A 47 -4.73 18.41 13.20
C ASN A 47 -3.50 17.99 12.40
N LEU A 48 -3.47 16.75 11.86
CA LEU A 48 -2.39 16.27 11.03
C LEU A 48 -2.43 17.02 9.69
N ASN A 49 -1.47 17.90 9.48
CA ASN A 49 -1.35 18.73 8.27
C ASN A 49 -0.10 18.41 7.45
N GLU A 50 0.77 17.53 7.94
CA GLU A 50 2.00 17.13 7.28
C GLU A 50 2.25 15.62 7.42
N LEU A 51 2.41 14.94 6.28
CA LEU A 51 3.01 13.61 6.22
C LEU A 51 4.55 13.74 6.18
N PRO A 52 5.29 12.75 6.68
CA PRO A 52 6.74 12.80 6.66
C PRO A 52 7.23 12.80 5.21
N SER A 53 7.99 13.83 4.84
CA SER A 53 8.65 13.96 3.54
C SER A 53 10.06 13.35 3.49
N GLY A 54 10.55 12.87 4.64
CA GLY A 54 11.86 12.23 4.75
C GLY A 54 11.84 10.76 4.32
N GLU A 55 13.04 10.20 4.09
CA GLU A 55 13.18 8.79 3.73
C GLU A 55 12.63 7.88 4.84
N LEU A 56 11.72 7.00 4.44
CA LEU A 56 11.28 5.88 5.26
C LEU A 56 12.44 4.90 5.45
N PRO A 57 12.43 4.11 6.53
CA PRO A 57 13.58 3.27 6.82
C PRO A 57 13.74 2.18 5.78
N PRO A 58 14.98 1.83 5.39
CA PRO A 58 15.25 0.79 4.40
C PRO A 58 14.95 -0.63 4.90
N ASN A 59 14.52 -0.77 6.16
CA ASN A 59 14.04 -2.02 6.75
C ASN A 59 12.59 -1.87 7.20
N LEU A 60 11.80 -1.05 6.53
CA LEU A 60 10.42 -0.80 6.93
C LEU A 60 9.65 -2.11 6.90
N THR A 61 9.27 -2.60 8.09
CA THR A 61 8.51 -3.85 8.16
C THR A 61 7.00 -3.66 8.04
N LEU A 62 6.56 -2.50 7.59
CA LEU A 62 5.15 -2.13 7.50
C LEU A 62 4.48 -3.00 6.44
N TYR A 63 3.43 -3.72 6.79
CA TYR A 63 2.54 -4.37 5.82
C TYR A 63 1.26 -3.55 5.62
N ARG A 64 0.93 -2.64 6.55
CA ARG A 64 -0.29 -1.82 6.44
C ARG A 64 -0.16 -0.44 7.06
N LEU A 65 -0.53 0.57 6.28
CA LEU A 65 -0.64 1.97 6.66
C LEU A 65 -2.07 2.47 6.41
N VAL A 66 -2.70 3.07 7.41
CA VAL A 66 -4.03 3.66 7.26
C VAL A 66 -3.95 5.14 7.58
N ILE A 67 -4.24 5.98 6.59
CA ILE A 67 -4.34 7.44 6.70
C ILE A 67 -5.76 7.79 6.25
N SER A 68 -6.64 8.21 7.15
CA SER A 68 -7.98 8.66 6.75
C SER A 68 -8.49 9.70 7.73
N ASN A 69 -9.28 10.66 7.26
CA ASN A 69 -9.82 11.74 8.11
C ASN A 69 -8.72 12.41 8.94
N CYS A 70 -7.53 12.51 8.34
CA CYS A 70 -6.51 13.41 8.82
C CYS A 70 -6.89 14.84 8.41
N GLY A 71 -6.27 15.84 9.00
CA GLY A 71 -6.48 17.26 8.67
C GLY A 71 -6.22 17.63 7.21
N ALA A 72 -5.81 18.87 6.96
CA ALA A 72 -5.61 19.44 5.63
C ALA A 72 -4.44 18.81 4.79
N VAL A 73 -4.12 17.53 4.99
CA VAL A 73 -3.13 16.78 4.19
C VAL A 73 -3.50 16.93 2.72
N SER A 74 -2.64 17.62 1.98
CA SER A 74 -2.87 17.91 0.57
C SER A 74 -2.62 16.67 -0.29
N SER A 75 -3.17 16.66 -1.51
CA SER A 75 -2.86 15.61 -2.47
C SER A 75 -1.38 15.55 -2.82
N GLU A 76 -0.70 16.69 -2.86
CA GLU A 76 0.74 16.79 -3.08
C GLU A 76 1.54 16.06 -2.00
N GLN A 77 1.21 16.25 -0.71
CA GLN A 77 1.89 15.55 0.38
C GLN A 77 1.69 14.03 0.31
N VAL A 78 0.48 13.57 -0.06
CA VAL A 78 0.22 12.14 -0.26
C VAL A 78 1.06 11.60 -1.42
N ASN A 79 1.17 12.33 -2.52
CA ASN A 79 1.97 11.91 -3.67
C ASN A 79 3.46 11.84 -3.32
N VAL A 80 4.01 12.86 -2.66
CA VAL A 80 5.40 12.84 -2.18
C VAL A 80 5.64 11.65 -1.25
N PHE A 81 4.75 11.42 -0.29
CA PHE A 81 4.85 10.27 0.61
C PHE A 81 4.81 8.94 -0.15
N LEU A 82 3.88 8.78 -1.10
CA LEU A 82 3.76 7.60 -1.95
C LEU A 82 5.02 7.34 -2.76
N HIS A 83 5.61 8.35 -3.37
CA HIS A 83 6.87 8.20 -4.11
C HIS A 83 8.02 7.72 -3.22
N HIS A 84 8.19 8.32 -2.04
CA HIS A 84 9.21 7.89 -1.08
C HIS A 84 8.95 6.47 -0.58
N PHE A 85 7.68 6.13 -0.37
CA PHE A 85 7.25 4.81 0.04
C PHE A 85 7.56 3.75 -1.03
N LEU A 86 7.21 4.00 -2.29
CA LEU A 86 7.51 3.12 -3.41
C LEU A 86 9.02 2.92 -3.57
N ARG A 87 9.81 4.00 -3.48
CA ARG A 87 11.26 3.94 -3.52
C ARG A 87 11.83 3.07 -2.39
N THR A 88 11.28 3.20 -1.19
CA THR A 88 11.66 2.38 -0.03
C THR A 88 11.28 0.92 -0.26
N CYS A 89 10.11 0.64 -0.85
CA CYS A 89 9.70 -0.72 -1.17
C CYS A 89 10.68 -1.43 -2.10
N ILE A 90 11.21 -0.71 -3.09
CA ILE A 90 12.21 -1.23 -4.03
C ILE A 90 13.55 -1.53 -3.32
N GLN A 91 13.86 -0.80 -2.25
CA GLN A 91 15.14 -0.92 -1.53
C GLN A 91 15.12 -1.97 -0.40
N CYS A 92 13.95 -2.23 0.20
CA CYS A 92 13.83 -3.28 1.21
C CYS A 92 13.58 -4.63 0.53
N ASP A 93 13.75 -5.72 1.28
CA ASP A 93 13.35 -7.05 0.82
C ASP A 93 11.82 -7.25 0.91
N PHE A 94 11.07 -6.39 0.20
CA PHE A 94 9.60 -6.45 0.16
C PHE A 94 9.08 -7.71 -0.53
N ASN A 95 9.92 -8.36 -1.33
CA ASN A 95 9.59 -9.62 -2.01
C ASN A 95 9.32 -10.77 -1.03
N GLN A 96 9.84 -10.68 0.21
CA GLN A 96 9.54 -11.66 1.27
C GLN A 96 8.14 -11.51 1.91
N ARG A 97 7.32 -10.55 1.46
CA ARG A 97 5.99 -10.26 2.03
C ARG A 97 4.91 -10.67 1.05
N ASP A 98 3.75 -11.03 1.57
CA ASP A 98 2.60 -11.35 0.70
C ASP A 98 2.04 -10.10 0.01
N TYR A 99 1.97 -8.97 0.71
CA TYR A 99 1.47 -7.72 0.15
C TYR A 99 1.70 -6.55 1.10
N PHE A 100 1.47 -5.34 0.59
CA PHE A 100 1.42 -4.12 1.38
C PHE A 100 0.18 -3.29 1.06
N ILE A 101 -0.42 -2.68 2.08
CA ILE A 101 -1.62 -1.84 1.93
C ILE A 101 -1.40 -0.45 2.47
N ILE A 102 -1.84 0.53 1.69
CA ILE A 102 -2.02 1.89 2.13
C ILE A 102 -3.43 2.38 1.82
N SER A 103 -4.02 3.14 2.74
CA SER A 103 -5.30 3.79 2.51
C SER A 103 -5.22 5.28 2.78
N PHE A 104 -5.92 6.07 1.97
CA PHE A 104 -5.97 7.54 2.00
C PHE A 104 -7.41 8.06 1.98
N PRO A 105 -7.66 9.32 2.39
CA PRO A 105 -8.95 9.96 2.18
C PRO A 105 -9.35 9.99 0.70
N GLY A 106 -10.64 9.79 0.40
CA GLY A 106 -11.14 9.68 -0.97
C GLY A 106 -11.05 10.95 -1.81
N GLY A 107 -10.91 12.12 -1.18
CA GLY A 107 -10.73 13.40 -1.87
C GLY A 107 -9.30 13.64 -2.38
N VAL A 108 -8.37 12.72 -2.11
CA VAL A 108 -6.96 12.86 -2.53
C VAL A 108 -6.80 12.48 -4.00
N LYS A 109 -6.20 13.39 -4.78
CA LYS A 109 -5.80 13.13 -6.17
C LYS A 109 -4.40 12.50 -6.20
N ILE A 110 -4.34 11.20 -6.42
CA ILE A 110 -3.09 10.49 -6.64
C ILE A 110 -2.72 10.60 -8.14
N LEU A 111 -2.08 11.70 -8.53
CA LEU A 111 -1.74 11.99 -9.93
C LEU A 111 -0.35 11.43 -10.30
N GLU A 112 -0.15 11.15 -11.58
CA GLU A 112 1.09 10.67 -12.24
C GLU A 112 1.50 9.20 -12.01
N LEU A 113 1.07 8.55 -10.93
CA LEU A 113 1.43 7.14 -10.66
C LEU A 113 0.46 6.10 -11.26
N PHE A 114 -0.80 6.48 -11.49
CA PHE A 114 -1.85 5.54 -11.92
C PHE A 114 -2.80 6.16 -12.93
N ASP A 115 -3.20 5.37 -13.93
CA ASP A 115 -4.17 5.73 -14.96
C ASP A 115 -5.62 5.51 -14.47
N TYR A 116 -6.04 6.31 -13.48
CA TYR A 116 -7.34 6.15 -12.80
C TYR A 116 -8.55 6.39 -13.72
N ASP A 117 -8.43 7.30 -14.69
CA ASP A 117 -9.56 7.71 -15.53
C ASP A 117 -10.02 6.59 -16.47
N ARG A 118 -9.15 5.63 -16.77
CA ARG A 118 -9.43 4.52 -17.67
C ARG A 118 -10.45 3.52 -17.14
N PHE A 119 -10.57 3.37 -15.81
CA PHE A 119 -11.33 2.28 -15.18
C PHE A 119 -12.40 2.76 -14.19
N VAL A 120 -12.87 4.00 -14.36
CA VAL A 120 -13.92 4.58 -13.51
C VAL A 120 -15.20 3.74 -13.55
N ASN A 121 -15.80 3.50 -12.38
CA ASN A 121 -17.04 2.72 -12.19
C ASN A 121 -16.98 1.24 -12.61
N GLN A 122 -15.79 0.66 -12.77
CA GLN A 122 -15.65 -0.77 -13.04
C GLN A 122 -15.43 -1.56 -11.74
N LYS A 123 -16.13 -2.69 -11.61
CA LYS A 123 -15.95 -3.64 -10.49
C LYS A 123 -14.92 -4.72 -10.79
N GLU A 124 -14.62 -4.91 -12.06
CA GLU A 124 -13.67 -5.89 -12.58
C GLU A 124 -12.94 -5.23 -13.75
N ILE A 125 -11.62 -5.43 -13.81
CA ILE A 125 -10.76 -4.91 -14.87
C ILE A 125 -9.90 -6.05 -15.40
N SER A 126 -9.62 -6.03 -16.70
CA SER A 126 -8.66 -6.94 -17.33
C SER A 126 -7.69 -6.14 -18.17
N ILE A 127 -6.40 -6.41 -18.01
CA ILE A 127 -5.31 -5.69 -18.67
C ILE A 127 -4.40 -6.72 -19.32
N ASP A 128 -4.27 -6.64 -20.64
CA ASP A 128 -3.24 -7.36 -21.38
C ASP A 128 -1.87 -6.76 -21.03
N LEU A 129 -1.01 -7.55 -20.38
CA LEU A 129 0.38 -7.18 -20.13
C LEU A 129 1.19 -7.31 -21.43
N ASN A 130 2.05 -6.33 -21.71
CA ASN A 130 3.00 -6.39 -22.82
C ASN A 130 3.87 -7.64 -22.65
N PRO A 131 4.06 -8.52 -23.65
CA PRO A 131 4.83 -9.77 -23.52
C PRO A 131 6.21 -9.64 -22.83
N SER A 132 6.87 -8.49 -22.96
CA SER A 132 8.17 -8.21 -22.34
C SER A 132 8.10 -7.63 -20.92
N TRP A 133 6.92 -7.66 -20.28
CA TRP A 133 6.70 -7.11 -18.93
C TRP A 133 7.53 -7.82 -17.86
N TYR A 134 7.75 -9.13 -18.03
CA TYR A 134 8.47 -9.95 -17.09
C TYR A 134 9.98 -9.81 -17.32
N THR A 135 10.62 -9.12 -16.39
CA THR A 135 12.07 -8.96 -16.32
C THR A 135 12.54 -9.28 -14.90
N ASP A 136 13.83 -9.55 -14.74
CA ASP A 136 14.50 -9.66 -13.44
C ASP A 136 14.34 -8.41 -12.56
N LYS A 137 13.98 -7.27 -13.17
CA LYS A 137 13.73 -6.00 -12.51
C LYS A 137 12.26 -5.77 -12.16
N PHE A 138 11.33 -6.62 -12.62
CA PHE A 138 9.92 -6.48 -12.30
C PHE A 138 9.66 -6.95 -10.87
N MET A 139 9.18 -6.04 -10.01
CA MET A 139 9.02 -6.34 -8.58
C MET A 139 7.59 -6.78 -8.21
N GLY A 140 6.56 -6.25 -8.87
CA GLY A 140 5.18 -6.56 -8.52
C GLY A 140 4.15 -5.58 -9.10
N PHE A 141 2.90 -5.75 -8.69
CA PHE A 141 1.77 -4.97 -9.14
C PHE A 141 1.29 -4.00 -8.06
N TRP A 142 1.02 -2.76 -8.45
CA TRP A 142 0.35 -1.80 -7.58
C TRP A 142 -1.08 -1.57 -8.07
N ILE A 143 -2.06 -1.85 -7.23
CA ILE A 143 -3.48 -1.80 -7.57
C ILE A 143 -4.17 -0.89 -6.58
N CYS A 144 -4.85 0.14 -7.08
CA CYS A 144 -5.66 1.03 -6.26
C CYS A 144 -7.13 0.91 -6.64
N TYR A 145 -8.01 0.98 -5.63
CA TYR A 145 -9.45 1.00 -5.80
C TYR A 145 -10.10 2.00 -4.84
N GLY A 146 -11.29 2.46 -5.22
CA GLY A 146 -12.02 3.51 -4.52
C GLY A 146 -12.02 4.83 -5.31
N PRO A 147 -12.60 5.91 -4.74
CA PRO A 147 -13.09 6.01 -3.37
C PRO A 147 -14.25 5.05 -3.06
N THR A 148 -14.23 4.41 -1.90
CA THR A 148 -15.34 3.55 -1.42
C THR A 148 -15.64 3.85 0.05
N THR A 149 -16.90 3.67 0.46
CA THR A 149 -17.35 3.74 1.85
C THR A 149 -17.63 2.35 2.45
N VAL A 150 -17.62 1.32 1.60
CA VAL A 150 -17.87 -0.06 2.00
C VAL A 150 -16.58 -0.86 2.05
N ASN A 151 -16.57 -1.87 2.92
CA ASN A 151 -15.49 -2.85 2.94
C ASN A 151 -15.51 -3.63 1.64
N SER A 152 -14.49 -3.41 0.81
CA SER A 152 -14.28 -4.13 -0.43
C SER A 152 -13.07 -5.04 -0.29
N GLY A 153 -13.19 -6.26 -0.82
CA GLY A 153 -12.05 -7.11 -1.12
C GLY A 153 -11.45 -6.78 -2.48
N LEU A 154 -10.22 -7.23 -2.69
CA LEU A 154 -9.56 -7.24 -3.98
C LEU A 154 -9.19 -8.69 -4.32
N GLU A 155 -9.52 -9.12 -5.53
CA GLU A 155 -9.00 -10.34 -6.13
C GLU A 155 -8.18 -9.94 -7.36
N ALA A 156 -6.88 -10.22 -7.31
CA ALA A 156 -5.99 -10.02 -8.44
C ALA A 156 -5.65 -11.40 -9.02
N THR A 157 -5.88 -11.59 -10.32
CA THR A 157 -5.59 -12.87 -10.98
C THR A 157 -4.65 -12.65 -12.16
N LEU A 158 -3.51 -13.34 -12.15
CA LEU A 158 -2.61 -13.42 -13.29
C LEU A 158 -2.99 -14.65 -14.12
N VAL A 159 -3.29 -14.44 -15.40
CA VAL A 159 -3.70 -15.52 -16.32
C VAL A 159 -2.66 -15.66 -17.43
N CYS A 160 -2.19 -16.88 -17.70
CA CYS A 160 -1.31 -17.15 -18.83
C CYS A 160 -2.11 -17.08 -20.14
N LYS A 161 -1.63 -16.31 -21.11
CA LYS A 161 -2.36 -16.07 -22.37
C LYS A 161 -2.42 -17.30 -23.27
N SER A 162 -1.39 -18.14 -23.26
CA SER A 162 -1.33 -19.38 -24.03
C SER A 162 -2.02 -20.56 -23.36
N ASP A 163 -2.26 -20.47 -22.05
CA ASP A 163 -2.88 -21.51 -21.23
C ASP A 163 -3.78 -20.87 -20.16
N PRO A 164 -5.05 -20.55 -20.47
CA PRO A 164 -5.94 -19.85 -19.54
C PRO A 164 -6.27 -20.60 -18.25
N GLU A 165 -6.07 -21.92 -18.22
CA GLU A 165 -6.20 -22.72 -17.01
C GLU A 165 -5.03 -22.48 -16.05
N ARG A 166 -3.86 -22.08 -16.57
CA ARG A 166 -2.73 -21.61 -15.77
C ARG A 166 -2.98 -20.17 -15.31
N LYS A 167 -3.68 -20.04 -14.18
CA LYS A 167 -3.96 -18.77 -13.52
C LYS A 167 -3.63 -18.82 -12.03
N TYR A 168 -3.24 -17.68 -11.48
CA TYR A 168 -2.86 -17.52 -10.08
C TYR A 168 -3.57 -16.32 -9.48
N SER A 169 -4.27 -16.54 -8.37
CA SER A 169 -5.11 -15.52 -7.75
C SER A 169 -4.61 -15.18 -6.37
N PHE A 170 -4.48 -13.89 -6.10
CA PHE A 170 -4.31 -13.34 -4.77
C PHE A 170 -5.63 -12.71 -4.33
N LYS A 171 -6.08 -13.04 -3.11
CA LYS A 171 -7.31 -12.49 -2.52
C LYS A 171 -6.97 -11.73 -1.24
N TYR A 172 -7.49 -10.51 -1.17
CA TYR A 172 -7.42 -9.67 0.01
C TYR A 172 -8.82 -9.21 0.42
N ASN A 173 -9.14 -9.30 1.71
CA ASN A 173 -10.40 -8.80 2.26
C ASN A 173 -10.13 -7.73 3.32
N ASN A 174 -10.67 -6.52 3.11
CA ASN A 174 -10.56 -5.43 4.07
C ASN A 174 -11.70 -5.47 5.12
N ASN A 175 -11.77 -6.53 5.92
CA ASN A 175 -12.88 -6.71 6.87
C ASN A 175 -12.71 -5.97 8.21
N ASN A 176 -11.54 -5.39 8.47
CA ASN A 176 -11.14 -4.99 9.83
C ASN A 176 -11.32 -3.50 10.14
N PHE A 177 -11.76 -2.66 9.21
CA PHE A 177 -11.90 -1.22 9.45
C PHE A 177 -13.17 -0.67 8.81
N ARG A 178 -14.04 -0.06 9.62
CA ARG A 178 -15.13 0.77 9.11
C ARG A 178 -14.59 2.18 8.89
N PHE A 179 -14.60 2.61 7.63
CA PHE A 179 -14.38 4.00 7.29
C PHE A 179 -15.74 4.68 7.27
N ASN A 180 -15.88 5.80 8.00
CA ASN A 180 -17.11 6.57 7.99
C ASN A 180 -17.20 7.52 6.79
N GLU A 181 -16.11 7.64 6.03
CA GLU A 181 -15.95 8.52 4.87
C GLU A 181 -15.32 7.74 3.70
N PRO A 182 -15.48 8.20 2.45
CA PRO A 182 -14.84 7.57 1.31
C PRO A 182 -13.31 7.53 1.46
N PHE A 183 -12.71 6.40 1.13
CA PHE A 183 -11.26 6.20 1.14
C PHE A 183 -10.80 5.50 -0.15
N ILE A 184 -9.56 5.77 -0.54
CA ILE A 184 -8.85 5.04 -1.59
C ILE A 184 -7.97 4.00 -0.90
N CYS A 185 -7.97 2.78 -1.41
CA CYS A 185 -7.10 1.70 -0.94
C CYS A 185 -6.14 1.35 -2.07
N CYS A 186 -4.86 1.29 -1.76
CA CYS A 186 -3.80 0.92 -2.67
C CYS A 186 -3.04 -0.27 -2.10
N LEU A 187 -2.88 -1.30 -2.92
CA LEU A 187 -2.25 -2.57 -2.58
C LEU A 187 -1.05 -2.78 -3.49
N TYR A 188 0.10 -3.07 -2.89
CA TYR A 188 1.23 -3.64 -3.59
C TYR A 188 1.23 -5.16 -3.42
N ILE A 189 1.31 -5.89 -4.52
CA ILE A 189 1.44 -7.34 -4.54
C ILE A 189 2.78 -7.66 -5.20
N PRO A 190 3.77 -8.16 -4.46
CA PRO A 190 4.99 -8.68 -5.05
C PRO A 190 4.68 -9.72 -6.11
N PHE A 191 5.46 -9.71 -7.19
CA PHE A 191 5.25 -10.66 -8.28
C PHE A 191 5.33 -12.09 -7.77
N GLU A 192 6.29 -12.38 -6.91
CA GLU A 192 6.45 -13.68 -6.28
C GLU A 192 5.21 -14.11 -5.49
N THR A 193 4.49 -13.20 -4.83
CA THR A 193 3.26 -13.59 -4.13
C THR A 193 2.16 -13.99 -5.10
N LEU A 194 1.98 -13.19 -6.16
CA LEU A 194 0.97 -13.50 -7.17
C LEU A 194 1.35 -14.77 -7.94
N TRP A 195 2.66 -15.02 -8.13
CA TRP A 195 3.20 -16.15 -8.85
C TRP A 195 3.23 -17.44 -8.02
N ASN A 196 3.60 -17.38 -6.75
CA ASN A 196 3.72 -18.53 -5.85
C ASN A 196 2.44 -18.79 -5.03
N GLY A 197 1.35 -18.08 -5.33
CA GLY A 197 0.03 -18.33 -4.75
C GLY A 197 -0.43 -19.78 -4.96
N GLU A 198 -1.43 -20.22 -4.19
CA GLU A 198 -1.96 -21.59 -4.18
C GLU A 198 -2.22 -22.11 -5.61
N GLY A 199 -1.27 -22.85 -6.18
CA GLY A 199 -1.36 -23.36 -7.55
C GLY A 199 -0.02 -23.57 -8.25
N ASN A 200 1.02 -22.79 -7.93
CA ASN A 200 2.29 -22.87 -8.65
C ASN A 200 3.28 -23.85 -8.00
N LYS A 201 3.14 -25.14 -8.30
CA LYS A 201 4.06 -26.19 -7.83
C LYS A 201 5.19 -26.48 -8.82
N GLU A 202 5.21 -25.84 -9.99
CA GLU A 202 6.09 -26.26 -11.10
C GLU A 202 7.30 -25.34 -11.34
N GLY A 203 7.35 -24.14 -10.77
CA GLY A 203 8.52 -23.24 -10.88
C GLY A 203 8.87 -22.81 -12.31
N LYS A 204 7.98 -23.02 -13.28
CA LYS A 204 8.14 -22.55 -14.66
C LYS A 204 7.93 -21.04 -14.72
N ASN A 205 8.40 -20.37 -15.77
CA ASN A 205 8.23 -18.94 -15.97
C ASN A 205 6.84 -18.67 -16.61
N PRO A 206 6.10 -17.59 -16.28
CA PRO A 206 4.84 -17.23 -16.94
C PRO A 206 4.91 -17.14 -18.46
N ASN A 207 6.10 -16.86 -19.01
CA ASN A 207 6.34 -16.72 -20.45
C ASN A 207 6.90 -17.99 -21.12
N ILE A 208 6.98 -19.13 -20.43
CA ILE A 208 7.53 -20.40 -20.94
C ILE A 208 6.55 -21.58 -20.76
#